data_AF-A0A965UHB4-F1
#
_entry.id   AF-A0A965UHB4-F1
#
_cell.length_a   1.000
_cell.length_b   1.000
_cell.length_c   1.000
_cell.angle_alpha   90.00
_cell.angle_beta   90.00
_cell.angle_gamma   90.00
#
_symmetry.space_group_name_H-M   'P 1'
#
loop_
_entity.id
_entity.type
_entity.pdbx_description
1 polymer ?
#
loop_
_entity_poly.entity_id
_entity_poly.type
_entity_poly.pdbx_seq_one_letter_code
_entity_poly.pdbx_strand_id
1 'polypeptide(L)'
;MIPALLAGIGAFLLLVIGVGVLLWRWSDASDPVYVEDDGSWRELSEEEIEYLRTPFAPTDGDRPYIKTSYGQRTSTGSLNGYLARRKLPRSIRSR
;
A
#
# COMPACT_ATOMS: atom_id res chain seq x y z
N MET A 1 15.68 12.77 43.80
CA MET A 1 16.50 12.08 42.76
C MET A 1 15.74 10.80 42.43
N ILE A 2 14.83 10.76 41.45
CA ILE A 2 15.02 10.28 40.07
C ILE A 2 13.80 10.79 39.23
N PRO A 3 13.88 11.94 38.51
CA PRO A 3 12.82 12.31 37.55
C PRO A 3 13.21 12.04 36.08
N ALA A 4 14.50 11.83 35.79
CA ALA A 4 15.01 11.81 34.40
C ALA A 4 14.80 10.47 33.66
N LEU A 5 14.58 9.36 34.38
CA LEU A 5 14.57 8.00 33.79
C LEU A 5 13.23 7.63 33.14
N LEU A 6 12.11 8.25 33.55
CA LEU A 6 10.78 8.03 32.98
C LEU A 6 10.57 8.77 31.65
N ALA A 7 11.19 9.94 31.47
CA ALA A 7 11.09 10.72 30.22
C ALA A 7 11.79 10.02 29.05
N GLY A 8 12.93 9.35 29.30
CA GLY A 8 13.65 8.58 28.30
C GLY A 8 12.86 7.39 27.77
N ILE A 9 12.14 6.68 28.65
CA ILE A 9 11.30 5.54 28.27
C ILE A 9 10.09 6.00 27.43
N GLY A 10 9.45 7.10 27.81
CA GLY A 10 8.34 7.67 27.05
C GLY A 10 8.74 8.12 25.64
N ALA A 11 9.88 8.82 25.53
CA ALA A 11 10.41 9.24 24.23
C ALA A 11 10.85 8.04 23.36
N PHE A 12 11.46 7.02 23.96
CA PHE A 12 11.83 5.78 23.28
C PHE A 12 10.60 5.00 22.79
N LEU A 13 9.54 4.90 23.60
CA LEU A 13 8.29 4.27 23.20
C LEU A 13 7.62 5.03 22.04
N LEU A 14 7.58 6.38 22.10
CA LEU A 14 7.05 7.19 21.00
C LEU A 14 7.89 7.04 19.73
N LEU A 15 9.21 6.94 19.84
CA LEU A 15 10.09 6.69 18.70
C LEU A 15 9.86 5.30 18.11
N VAL A 16 9.78 4.25 18.94
CA VAL A 16 9.50 2.88 18.48
C VAL A 16 8.12 2.76 17.84
N ILE A 17 7.09 3.39 18.42
CA ILE A 17 5.74 3.44 17.84
C ILE A 17 5.74 4.23 16.54
N GLY A 18 6.39 5.40 16.50
CA GLY A 18 6.48 6.23 15.29
C GLY A 18 7.21 5.54 14.15
N VAL A 19 8.35 4.91 14.43
CA VAL A 19 9.10 4.08 13.48
C VAL A 19 8.28 2.85 13.08
N GLY A 20 7.58 2.21 14.00
CA GLY A 20 6.68 1.09 13.72
C GLY A 20 5.55 1.47 12.77
N VAL A 21 4.90 2.62 12.99
CA VAL A 21 3.87 3.18 12.09
C VAL A 21 4.47 3.56 10.73
N LEU A 22 5.67 4.13 10.72
CA LEU A 22 6.39 4.50 9.49
C LEU A 22 6.78 3.27 8.66
N LEU A 23 7.28 2.20 9.29
CA LEU A 23 7.62 0.94 8.64
C LEU A 23 6.37 0.15 8.26
N TRP A 24 5.29 0.22 9.05
CA TRP A 24 4.00 -0.37 8.71
C TRP A 24 3.44 0.22 7.41
N ARG A 25 3.61 1.53 7.18
CA ARG A 25 3.26 2.19 5.90
C ARG A 25 4.03 1.62 4.70
N TRP A 26 5.25 1.12 4.90
CA TRP A 26 6.07 0.50 3.85
C TRP A 26 5.78 -1.01 3.68
N SER A 27 5.31 -1.69 4.73
CA SER A 27 4.81 -3.08 4.63
C SER A 27 3.57 -3.18 3.74
N ASP A 28 2.92 -2.04 3.51
CA ASP A 28 1.67 -1.98 2.81
C ASP A 28 1.79 -2.25 1.28
N ALA A 29 2.99 -2.18 0.72
CA ALA A 29 3.23 -2.32 -0.73
C ALA A 29 3.83 -3.67 -1.16
N SER A 30 4.05 -4.62 -0.23
CA SER A 30 4.90 -5.79 -0.48
C SER A 30 4.30 -6.86 -1.42
N ASP A 31 2.99 -6.82 -1.69
CA ASP A 31 2.30 -7.83 -2.49
C ASP A 31 1.08 -7.20 -3.21
N PRO A 32 1.32 -6.50 -4.33
CA PRO A 32 0.27 -5.89 -5.12
C PRO A 32 -0.43 -6.93 -6.01
N VAL A 33 -1.74 -6.79 -6.15
CA VAL A 33 -2.58 -7.49 -7.12
C VAL A 33 -3.15 -6.50 -8.12
N TYR A 34 -3.66 -6.99 -9.25
CA TYR A 34 -4.48 -6.20 -10.15
C TYR A 34 -5.95 -6.51 -9.93
N VAL A 35 -6.76 -5.48 -9.70
CA VAL A 35 -8.22 -5.59 -9.68
C VAL A 35 -8.72 -5.30 -11.10
N GLU A 36 -9.62 -6.15 -11.59
CA GLU A 36 -10.28 -6.01 -12.88
C GLU A 36 -11.58 -5.21 -12.75
N ASP A 37 -12.11 -4.72 -13.87
CA ASP A 37 -13.34 -3.92 -13.86
C ASP A 37 -14.60 -4.71 -13.46
N ASP A 38 -14.59 -6.03 -13.63
CA ASP A 38 -15.65 -6.92 -13.16
C ASP A 38 -15.58 -7.19 -11.63
N GLY A 39 -14.56 -6.64 -10.97
CA GLY A 39 -14.32 -6.78 -9.55
C GLY A 39 -13.52 -8.02 -9.15
N SER A 40 -13.17 -8.91 -10.09
CA SER A 40 -12.21 -9.98 -9.85
C SER A 40 -10.79 -9.43 -9.64
N TRP A 41 -9.87 -10.27 -9.16
CA TRP A 41 -8.47 -9.91 -9.04
C TRP A 41 -7.56 -10.98 -9.61
N ARG A 42 -6.35 -10.59 -9.99
CA ARG A 42 -5.29 -11.50 -10.45
C ARG A 42 -3.94 -11.14 -9.86
N GLU A 43 -3.06 -12.14 -9.85
CA GLU A 43 -1.64 -11.95 -9.60
C GLU A 43 -1.01 -11.06 -10.68
N LEU A 44 0.01 -10.32 -10.28
CA LEU A 44 0.84 -9.58 -11.22
C LEU A 44 1.90 -10.50 -11.82
N SER A 45 2.23 -10.28 -13.09
CA SER A 45 3.42 -10.88 -13.70
C SER A 45 4.71 -10.28 -13.13
N GLU A 46 5.85 -10.93 -13.36
CA GLU A 46 7.15 -10.40 -12.93
C GLU A 46 7.43 -9.02 -13.55
N GLU A 47 7.05 -8.82 -14.81
CA GLU A 47 7.22 -7.55 -15.52
C GLU A 47 6.35 -6.44 -14.92
N GLU A 48 5.11 -6.76 -14.53
CA GLU A 48 4.24 -5.81 -13.85
C GLU A 48 4.77 -5.42 -12.46
N ILE A 49 5.33 -6.39 -11.73
CA ILE A 49 5.99 -6.13 -10.44
C ILE A 49 7.20 -5.22 -10.63
N GLU A 50 8.01 -5.47 -11.67
CA GLU A 50 9.17 -4.62 -11.99
C GLU A 50 8.73 -3.21 -12.37
N TYR A 51 7.70 -3.08 -13.21
CA TYR A 51 7.13 -1.78 -13.59
C TYR A 51 6.66 -0.97 -12.38
N LEU A 52 6.00 -1.60 -11.39
CA LEU A 52 5.57 -0.92 -10.15
C LEU A 52 6.75 -0.48 -9.25
N ARG A 53 7.92 -1.09 -9.40
CA ARG A 53 9.14 -0.73 -8.66
C ARG A 53 9.94 0.37 -9.34
N THR A 54 9.65 0.66 -10.61
CA THR A 54 10.29 1.74 -11.35
C THR A 54 9.99 3.09 -10.67
N PRO A 55 11.00 3.95 -10.47
CA PRO A 55 10.78 5.29 -9.96
C PRO A 55 10.12 6.16 -11.05
N PHE A 56 9.00 6.79 -10.70
CA PHE A 56 8.30 7.72 -11.59
C PHE A 56 8.48 9.17 -11.14
N ALA A 57 8.66 10.09 -12.10
CA ALA A 57 8.74 11.51 -11.81
C ALA A 57 7.35 12.10 -11.45
N PRO A 58 7.27 13.20 -10.66
CA PRO A 58 6.01 13.84 -10.30
C PRO A 58 5.16 14.36 -11.46
N THR A 59 5.71 14.46 -12.67
CA THR A 59 5.03 14.87 -13.90
C THR A 59 4.92 13.75 -14.93
N ASP A 60 5.31 12.52 -14.56
CA ASP A 60 5.24 11.36 -15.43
C ASP A 60 3.78 10.93 -15.61
N GLY A 61 3.32 10.82 -16.86
CA GLY A 61 1.96 10.43 -17.21
C GLY A 61 1.73 8.92 -17.09
N ASP A 62 2.80 8.14 -17.19
CA ASP A 62 2.77 6.69 -17.17
C ASP A 62 2.80 6.13 -15.73
N ARG A 63 2.30 6.88 -14.76
CA ARG A 63 2.27 6.41 -13.37
C ARG A 63 1.18 5.34 -13.18
N PRO A 64 1.51 4.21 -12.54
CA PRO A 64 0.52 3.19 -12.25
C PRO A 64 -0.54 3.74 -11.29
N TYR A 65 -1.79 3.41 -11.56
CA TYR A 65 -2.89 3.77 -10.67
C TYR A 65 -2.95 2.81 -9.48
N ILE A 66 -2.40 3.26 -8.35
CA ILE A 66 -2.39 2.51 -7.09
C ILE A 66 -3.60 2.91 -6.24
N LYS A 67 -4.48 1.94 -6.00
CA LYS A 67 -5.71 2.08 -5.23
C LYS A 67 -5.40 2.12 -3.72
N THR A 68 -6.07 3.04 -3.03
CA THR A 68 -6.05 3.12 -1.57
C THR A 68 -7.01 2.14 -0.90
N SER A 69 -8.09 1.75 -1.58
CA SER A 69 -9.08 0.76 -1.15
C SER A 69 -9.69 0.05 -2.37
N TYR A 70 -10.25 -1.15 -2.16
CA TYR A 70 -10.87 -1.94 -3.24
C TYR A 70 -11.96 -1.17 -3.98
N GLY A 71 -12.87 -0.50 -3.26
CA GLY A 71 -14.00 0.22 -3.84
C GLY A 71 -13.67 1.57 -4.48
N GLN A 72 -12.41 2.02 -4.45
CA GLN A 72 -12.01 3.26 -5.09
C GLN A 72 -12.18 3.15 -6.61
N ARG A 73 -12.71 4.18 -7.26
CA ARG A 73 -12.85 4.23 -8.72
C ARG A 73 -11.91 5.28 -9.32
N THR A 74 -11.52 5.07 -10.56
CA THR A 74 -10.82 6.08 -11.37
C THR A 74 -11.75 7.30 -11.59
N SER A 75 -11.20 8.41 -12.09
CA SER A 75 -11.98 9.58 -12.50
C SER A 75 -13.03 9.28 -13.57
N THR A 76 -12.82 8.23 -14.36
CA THR A 76 -13.76 7.73 -15.39
C THR A 76 -14.77 6.72 -14.86
N GLY A 77 -14.68 6.32 -13.58
CA GLY A 77 -15.59 5.37 -12.94
C GLY A 77 -15.18 3.90 -12.98
N SER A 78 -14.02 3.57 -13.55
CA SER A 78 -13.48 2.21 -13.62
C SER A 78 -13.08 1.69 -12.23
N LEU A 79 -13.31 0.39 -11.98
CA LEU A 79 -12.94 -0.28 -10.74
C LEU A 79 -11.51 -0.84 -10.79
N ASN A 80 -10.95 -0.98 -11.99
CA ASN A 80 -9.62 -1.56 -12.16
C ASN A 80 -8.47 -0.78 -11.47
N GLY A 81 -7.33 -1.45 -11.35
CA GLY A 81 -6.08 -0.85 -10.86
C GLY A 81 -5.34 -1.70 -9.84
N TYR A 82 -4.14 -1.25 -9.47
CA TYR A 82 -3.26 -1.97 -8.56
C TYR A 82 -3.71 -1.79 -7.11
N LEU A 83 -3.81 -2.88 -6.36
CA LEU A 83 -4.22 -2.85 -4.95
C LEU A 83 -3.30 -3.75 -4.12
N ALA A 84 -2.96 -3.32 -2.91
CA ALA A 84 -2.27 -4.21 -1.99
C ALA A 84 -3.16 -5.40 -1.59
N ARG A 85 -2.66 -6.64 -1.67
CA ARG A 85 -3.46 -7.86 -1.44
C ARG A 85 -4.27 -7.83 -0.15
N ARG A 86 -3.70 -7.39 0.98
CA ARG A 86 -4.42 -7.36 2.28
C ARG A 86 -5.66 -6.45 2.27
N LYS A 87 -5.78 -5.55 1.29
CA LYS A 87 -6.93 -4.66 1.11
C LYS A 87 -8.02 -5.27 0.21
N LEU A 88 -7.77 -6.45 -0.37
CA LEU A 88 -8.81 -7.22 -1.03
C LEU A 88 -9.81 -7.75 0.02
N PRO A 89 -11.13 -7.59 -0.21
CA PRO A 89 -12.12 -8.29 0.58
C PRO A 89 -11.97 -9.81 0.42
N ARG A 90 -12.15 -10.56 1.51
CA ARG A 90 -11.97 -12.02 1.53
C ARG A 90 -12.92 -12.79 0.62
N SER A 91 -14.04 -12.18 0.22
CA SER A 91 -15.08 -12.80 -0.60
C SER A 91 -14.91 -12.58 -2.10
N ILE A 92 -13.85 -11.90 -2.53
CA ILE A 92 -13.63 -11.61 -3.96
C ILE A 92 -12.95 -12.79 -4.65
N ARG A 93 -13.41 -13.07 -5.87
CA ARG A 93 -12.91 -14.14 -6.73
C ARG A 93 -11.57 -13.79 -7.36
N SER A 94 -10.63 -14.76 -7.36
CA SER A 94 -9.44 -14.73 -8.20
C SER A 94 -9.76 -15.20 -9.63
N ARG A 95 -9.17 -14.54 -10.62
CA ARG A 95 -9.29 -14.92 -12.04
C ARG A 95 -8.22 -15.93 -12.46
#